data_AF-A0A2A5XIC8-F1
#
_entry.id   AF-A0A2A5XIC8-F1
#
_cell.length_a   1.000
_cell.length_b   1.000
_cell.length_c   1.000
_cell.angle_alpha   90.00
_cell.angle_beta   90.00
_cell.angle_gamma   90.00
#
_symmetry.space_group_name_H-M   'P 1'
#
loop_
_entity.id
_entity.type
_entity.pdbx_description
1 polymer ?
#
loop_
_entity_poly.entity_id
_entity_poly.type
_entity_poly.pdbx_seq_one_letter_code
_entity_poly.pdbx_strand_id
1 'polypeptide(L)'
;MNIPSQLIEVIDIALAGYRKENEAFIISIQHKEAEMLQIINRNMVQECKAENGAFGIVLCICFDRNEDQEALNRFTHSHFKFEATAGADSDEALASYFLPLPESSEKAAKITCKLLEKTFFIKSTQHLNFELYEAEE
;
A
#
# COMPACT_ATOMS: atom_id res chain seq x y z
N MET A 1 -0.32 1.69 -16.73
CA MET A 1 0.43 2.91 -16.35
C MET A 1 1.92 2.58 -16.33
N ASN A 2 2.81 3.50 -16.74
CA ASN A 2 4.25 3.32 -16.53
C ASN A 2 4.58 3.37 -15.03
N ILE A 3 5.59 2.63 -14.59
CA ILE A 3 6.01 2.67 -13.17
C ILE A 3 6.88 3.92 -12.99
N PRO A 4 6.51 4.87 -12.12
CA PRO A 4 7.33 6.05 -11.88
C PRO A 4 8.60 5.66 -11.12
N SER A 5 9.77 6.12 -11.57
CA SER A 5 11.05 5.81 -10.92
C SER A 5 11.07 6.26 -9.46
N GLN A 6 10.43 7.39 -9.15
CA GLN A 6 10.29 7.92 -7.80
C GLN A 6 9.67 6.91 -6.82
N LEU A 7 8.66 6.13 -7.22
CA LEU A 7 8.08 5.11 -6.35
C LEU A 7 9.07 3.98 -6.06
N ILE A 8 9.85 3.57 -7.07
CA ILE A 8 10.90 2.55 -6.91
C ILE A 8 11.97 3.07 -5.94
N GLU A 9 12.45 4.29 -6.16
CA GLU A 9 13.46 4.95 -5.32
C GLU A 9 13.01 5.07 -3.86
N VAL A 10 11.77 5.50 -3.62
CA VAL A 10 11.23 5.63 -2.26
C VAL A 10 11.09 4.26 -1.57
N ILE A 11 10.67 3.23 -2.30
CA ILE A 11 10.64 1.86 -1.75
C ILE A 11 12.06 1.38 -1.45
N ASP A 12 13.03 1.60 -2.33
CA ASP A 12 14.44 1.22 -2.10
C ASP A 12 15.02 1.92 -0.86
N ILE A 13 14.74 3.21 -0.68
CA ILE A 13 15.14 3.96 0.52
C ILE A 13 14.53 3.31 1.78
N ALA A 14 13.23 2.99 1.76
CA ALA A 14 12.58 2.35 2.91
C ALA A 14 13.16 0.96 3.21
N LEU A 15 13.35 0.13 2.18
CA LEU A 15 13.94 -1.20 2.30
C LEU A 15 15.40 -1.17 2.81
N ALA A 16 16.16 -0.12 2.48
CA ALA A 16 17.54 0.04 2.91
C ALA A 16 17.66 0.67 4.32
N GLY A 17 16.84 1.68 4.61
CA GLY A 17 16.89 2.45 5.86
C GLY A 17 16.34 1.68 7.06
N TYR A 18 15.18 1.05 6.90
CA TYR A 18 14.38 0.57 8.04
C TYR A 18 14.52 -0.93 8.30
N ARG A 19 15.11 -1.68 7.35
CA ARG A 19 15.22 -3.15 7.45
C ARG A 19 16.10 -3.63 8.59
N LYS A 20 17.18 -2.91 8.92
CA LYS A 20 18.20 -3.36 9.89
C LYS A 20 17.62 -3.48 11.30
N GLU A 21 16.89 -2.46 11.72
CA GLU A 21 16.28 -2.38 13.05
C GLU A 21 14.77 -2.74 13.01
N ASN A 22 14.24 -3.07 11.83
CA ASN A 22 12.82 -3.36 11.58
C ASN A 22 11.91 -2.20 12.02
N GLU A 23 12.36 -0.98 11.76
CA GLU A 23 11.72 0.27 12.15
C GLU A 23 10.40 0.49 11.40
N ALA A 24 9.49 1.22 12.04
CA ALA A 24 8.21 1.58 11.48
C ALA A 24 8.35 2.73 10.47
N PHE A 25 7.65 2.63 9.35
CA PHE A 25 7.66 3.65 8.31
C PHE A 25 6.35 3.63 7.52
N ILE A 26 6.06 4.74 6.86
CA ILE A 26 4.92 4.88 5.96
C ILE A 26 5.39 5.55 4.67
N ILE A 27 5.13 4.92 3.53
CA ILE A 27 5.17 5.56 2.22
C ILE A 27 3.74 5.90 1.83
N SER A 28 3.39 7.18 1.86
CA SER A 28 2.10 7.68 1.37
C SER A 28 2.14 7.80 -0.15
N ILE A 29 1.08 7.33 -0.81
CA ILE A 29 0.89 7.41 -2.25
C ILE A 29 -0.33 8.28 -2.52
N GLN A 30 -0.10 9.47 -3.04
CA GLN A 30 -1.12 10.49 -3.21
C GLN A 30 -1.44 10.70 -4.69
N HIS A 31 -2.68 11.05 -4.99
CA HIS A 31 -3.12 11.50 -6.31
C HIS A 31 -3.95 12.78 -6.17
N LYS A 32 -3.47 13.89 -6.74
CA LYS A 32 -4.11 15.22 -6.59
C LYS A 32 -4.39 15.58 -5.12
N GLU A 33 -3.38 15.43 -4.27
CA GLU A 33 -3.42 15.72 -2.82
C GLU A 33 -4.27 14.76 -1.96
N ALA A 34 -5.08 13.89 -2.57
CA ALA A 34 -5.75 12.82 -1.85
C ALA A 34 -4.80 11.63 -1.66
N GLU A 35 -4.64 11.16 -0.41
CA GLU A 35 -3.95 9.89 -0.15
C GLU A 35 -4.79 8.73 -0.67
N MET A 36 -4.21 7.91 -1.53
CA MET A 36 -4.89 6.79 -2.17
C MET A 36 -4.52 5.45 -1.55
N LEU A 37 -3.24 5.28 -1.20
CA LEU A 37 -2.64 4.03 -0.71
C LEU A 37 -1.47 4.34 0.20
N GLN A 38 -1.11 3.38 1.04
CA GLN A 38 0.12 3.43 1.85
C GLN A 38 0.92 2.14 1.71
N ILE A 39 2.25 2.22 1.68
CA ILE A 39 3.13 1.07 1.89
C ILE A 39 3.79 1.24 3.24
N ILE A 40 3.65 0.25 4.12
CA ILE A 40 4.18 0.30 5.48
C ILE A 40 5.04 -0.92 5.79
N ASN A 41 5.76 -0.87 6.91
CA ASN A 41 6.40 -2.05 7.45
C ASN A 41 5.33 -3.10 7.83
N ARG A 42 5.48 -4.31 7.31
CA ARG A 42 4.60 -5.46 7.54
C ARG A 42 4.36 -5.74 9.03
N ASN A 43 5.32 -5.44 9.89
CA ASN A 43 5.24 -5.71 11.33
C ASN A 43 4.42 -4.66 12.11
N MET A 44 3.99 -3.58 11.47
CA MET A 44 3.07 -2.59 12.04
C MET A 44 1.61 -3.08 12.07
N VAL A 45 1.28 -4.13 11.32
CA VAL A 45 -0.08 -4.67 11.19
C VAL A 45 -0.12 -6.10 11.69
N GLN A 46 -0.99 -6.39 12.67
CA GLN A 46 -1.05 -7.69 13.34
C GLN A 46 -1.38 -8.84 12.38
N GLU A 47 -2.31 -8.58 11.46
CA GLU A 47 -2.83 -9.53 10.47
C GLU A 47 -1.76 -9.96 9.46
N CYS A 48 -0.78 -9.08 9.23
CA CYS A 48 0.31 -9.35 8.32
C CYS A 48 1.62 -9.68 9.03
N LYS A 49 1.73 -9.51 10.35
CA LYS A 49 3.00 -9.67 11.07
C LYS A 49 3.65 -11.03 10.79
N ALA A 50 4.95 -11.01 10.53
CA ALA A 50 5.68 -12.26 10.30
C ALA A 50 5.85 -13.02 11.62
N GLU A 51 5.61 -14.34 11.63
CA GLU A 51 5.74 -15.17 12.84
C GLU A 51 7.15 -15.11 13.45
N ASN A 52 8.17 -15.01 12.60
CA ASN A 52 9.57 -14.87 13.00
C ASN A 52 10.03 -13.41 13.13
N GLY A 53 9.11 -12.45 13.03
CA GLY A 53 9.44 -11.02 13.03
C GLY A 53 10.27 -10.56 11.83
N ALA A 54 10.30 -11.33 10.73
CA ALA A 54 11.01 -10.91 9.53
C ALA A 54 10.47 -9.57 9.02
N PHE A 55 11.40 -8.72 8.60
CA PHE A 55 11.07 -7.49 7.91
C PHE A 55 10.31 -7.79 6.62
N GLY A 56 9.41 -6.89 6.24
CA GLY A 56 8.68 -6.97 4.99
C GLY A 56 7.85 -5.71 4.80
N ILE A 57 7.21 -5.60 3.64
CA ILE A 57 6.38 -4.45 3.31
C ILE A 57 4.98 -4.91 2.91
N VAL A 58 3.98 -4.09 3.23
CA VAL A 58 2.57 -4.37 2.94
C VAL A 58 1.90 -3.13 2.37
N LEU A 59 1.07 -3.31 1.35
CA LEU A 59 0.23 -2.26 0.79
C LEU A 59 -1.07 -2.20 1.58
N CYS A 60 -1.34 -1.06 2.20
CA CYS A 60 -2.59 -0.75 2.89
C CYS A 60 -3.56 -0.10 1.90
N ILE A 61 -4.77 -0.64 1.88
CA ILE A 61 -5.83 -0.26 0.95
C ILE A 61 -7.08 -0.01 1.79
N CYS A 62 -7.43 1.25 1.94
CA CYS A 62 -8.60 1.67 2.71
C CYS A 62 -9.65 2.26 1.77
N PHE A 63 -10.91 1.97 2.06
CA PHE A 63 -12.05 2.53 1.34
C PHE A 63 -13.05 3.09 2.35
N ASP A 64 -13.48 4.33 2.14
CA ASP A 64 -14.71 4.81 2.78
C ASP A 64 -15.89 4.14 2.07
N ARG A 65 -16.73 3.41 2.81
CA ARG A 65 -17.85 2.65 2.23
C ARG A 65 -18.94 3.54 1.64
N ASN A 66 -19.02 4.80 2.09
CA ASN A 66 -19.96 5.79 1.60
C ASN A 66 -19.42 6.53 0.38
N GLU A 67 -18.11 6.81 0.33
CA GLU A 67 -17.51 7.61 -0.75
C GLU A 67 -16.88 6.75 -1.86
N ASP A 68 -16.25 5.63 -1.50
CA ASP A 68 -15.44 4.79 -2.40
C ASP A 68 -16.16 3.54 -2.90
N GLN A 69 -17.49 3.49 -2.82
CA GLN A 69 -18.26 2.26 -3.07
C GLN A 69 -17.94 1.60 -4.43
N GLU A 70 -17.74 2.39 -5.49
CA GLU A 70 -17.33 1.84 -6.78
C GLU A 70 -15.90 1.29 -6.80
N ALA A 71 -14.95 1.97 -6.13
CA ALA A 71 -13.57 1.54 -6.04
C ALA A 71 -13.48 0.25 -5.20
N LEU A 72 -14.19 0.21 -4.08
CA LEU A 72 -14.35 -0.98 -3.25
C LEU A 72 -14.96 -2.14 -4.05
N ASN A 73 -16.00 -1.88 -4.85
CA ASN A 73 -16.58 -2.91 -5.72
C ASN A 73 -15.57 -3.45 -6.74
N ARG A 74 -14.79 -2.56 -7.38
CA ARG A 74 -13.73 -2.99 -8.31
C ARG A 74 -12.64 -3.80 -7.61
N PHE A 75 -12.21 -3.37 -6.43
CA PHE A 75 -11.20 -4.07 -5.65
C PHE A 75 -11.68 -5.47 -5.23
N THR A 76 -12.87 -5.57 -4.67
CA THR A 76 -13.44 -6.84 -4.16
C THR A 76 -13.65 -7.88 -5.25
N HIS A 77 -13.84 -7.46 -6.50
CA HIS A 77 -13.94 -8.33 -7.68
C HIS A 77 -12.62 -8.54 -8.42
N SER A 78 -11.50 -8.02 -7.90
CA SER A 78 -10.17 -8.16 -8.49
C SER A 78 -9.37 -9.30 -7.85
N HIS A 79 -8.34 -9.79 -8.54
CA HIS A 79 -7.39 -10.76 -7.98
C HIS A 79 -6.73 -10.27 -6.68
N PHE A 80 -6.54 -8.95 -6.52
CA PHE A 80 -5.93 -8.38 -5.31
C PHE A 80 -6.72 -8.72 -4.04
N LYS A 81 -8.05 -8.83 -4.12
CA LYS A 81 -8.88 -9.16 -2.94
C LYS A 81 -8.61 -10.57 -2.40
N PHE A 82 -8.20 -11.51 -3.26
CA PHE A 82 -7.89 -12.89 -2.86
C PHE A 82 -6.52 -13.01 -2.21
N GLU A 83 -5.60 -12.10 -2.55
CA GLU A 83 -4.25 -12.04 -1.98
C GLU A 83 -4.20 -11.14 -0.74
N ALA A 84 -5.19 -10.26 -0.57
CA ALA A 84 -5.26 -9.32 0.55
C ALA A 84 -6.01 -9.89 1.75
N THR A 85 -5.47 -9.61 2.94
CA THR A 85 -6.10 -9.90 4.22
C THR A 85 -6.99 -8.72 4.64
N ALA A 86 -8.17 -8.99 5.17
CA ALA A 86 -9.03 -7.92 5.70
C ALA A 86 -8.46 -7.41 7.04
N GLY A 87 -8.45 -6.09 7.23
CA GLY A 87 -8.02 -5.47 8.48
C GLY A 87 -9.11 -5.53 9.55
N ALA A 88 -8.70 -5.66 10.81
CA ALA A 88 -9.57 -5.72 11.98
C ALA A 88 -10.33 -4.41 12.24
N ASP A 89 -9.83 -3.30 11.71
CA ASP A 89 -10.43 -1.98 11.69
C ASP A 89 -11.56 -1.83 10.65
N SER A 90 -11.80 -2.85 9.82
CA SER A 90 -12.93 -2.85 8.89
C SER A 90 -14.26 -2.88 9.65
N ASP A 91 -15.07 -1.84 9.48
CA ASP A 91 -16.37 -1.68 10.11
C ASP A 91 -17.48 -1.30 9.10
N GLU A 92 -18.57 -0.68 9.56
CA GLU A 92 -19.67 -0.23 8.70
C GLU A 92 -19.32 1.01 7.85
N ALA A 93 -18.32 1.79 8.25
CA ALA A 93 -17.88 3.01 7.57
C ALA A 93 -16.62 2.80 6.74
N LEU A 94 -15.67 1.98 7.22
CA LEU A 94 -14.37 1.76 6.60
C LEU A 94 -14.21 0.30 6.16
N ALA A 95 -13.56 0.08 5.01
CA ALA A 95 -13.09 -1.24 4.61
C ALA A 95 -11.58 -1.21 4.38
N SER A 96 -10.83 -1.92 5.21
CA SER A 96 -9.37 -1.96 5.19
C SER A 96 -8.86 -3.31 4.73
N TYR A 97 -7.85 -3.30 3.86
CA TYR A 97 -7.21 -4.49 3.33
C TYR A 97 -5.69 -4.33 3.28
N PHE A 98 -5.00 -5.43 3.57
CA PHE A 98 -3.55 -5.50 3.60
C PHE A 98 -3.05 -6.51 2.60
N LEU A 99 -2.29 -6.05 1.61
CA LEU A 99 -1.72 -6.86 0.55
C LEU A 99 -0.19 -6.95 0.72
N PRO A 100 0.36 -8.10 1.17
CA PRO A 100 1.80 -8.27 1.28
C PRO A 100 2.48 -8.03 -0.07
N LEU A 101 3.55 -7.23 -0.06
CA LEU A 101 4.32 -6.91 -1.26
C LEU A 101 5.64 -7.68 -1.29
N PRO A 102 6.17 -8.00 -2.49
CA PRO A 102 7.49 -8.57 -2.63
C PRO A 102 8.57 -7.55 -2.23
N GLU A 103 9.70 -8.03 -1.71
CA GLU A 103 10.82 -7.18 -1.31
C GLU A 103 11.60 -6.56 -2.49
N SER A 104 11.23 -6.88 -3.72
CA SER A 104 11.76 -6.22 -4.91
C SER A 104 10.97 -4.95 -5.16
N SER A 105 11.62 -3.79 -5.03
CA SER A 105 11.02 -2.46 -5.23
C SER A 105 10.31 -2.33 -6.58
N GLU A 106 10.91 -2.81 -7.67
CA GLU A 106 10.27 -2.83 -8.99
C GLU A 106 8.96 -3.65 -9.01
N LYS A 107 8.96 -4.83 -8.39
CA LYS A 107 7.77 -5.69 -8.34
C LYS A 107 6.70 -5.09 -7.43
N ALA A 108 7.09 -4.53 -6.29
CA ALA A 108 6.20 -3.82 -5.36
C ALA A 108 5.55 -2.61 -6.03
N ALA A 109 6.35 -1.77 -6.70
CA ALA A 109 5.89 -0.61 -7.45
C ALA A 109 4.94 -1.03 -8.60
N LYS A 110 5.25 -2.13 -9.30
CA LYS A 110 4.39 -2.68 -10.36
C LYS A 110 3.02 -3.12 -9.84
N ILE A 111 2.96 -3.81 -8.70
CA ILE A 111 1.70 -4.25 -8.08
C ILE A 111 0.89 -3.03 -7.67
N THR A 112 1.53 -2.09 -6.98
CA THR A 112 0.92 -0.83 -6.53
C THR A 112 0.33 -0.04 -7.69
N CYS A 113 1.07 0.15 -8.78
CA CYS A 113 0.60 0.84 -9.99
C CYS A 113 -0.58 0.11 -10.66
N LYS A 114 -0.57 -1.22 -10.69
CA LYS A 114 -1.69 -1.99 -11.23
C LYS A 114 -2.94 -1.84 -10.37
N LEU A 115 -2.80 -1.75 -9.06
CA LEU A 115 -3.92 -1.53 -8.16
C LEU A 115 -4.51 -0.12 -8.35
N LEU A 116 -3.66 0.91 -8.41
CA LEU A 116 -4.08 2.28 -8.76
C LEU A 116 -4.87 2.33 -10.08
N GLU A 117 -4.36 1.64 -11.11
CA GLU A 117 -5.00 1.61 -12.43
C GLU A 117 -6.34 0.87 -12.43
N LYS A 118 -6.43 -0.28 -11.75
CA LYS A 118 -7.61 -1.16 -11.80
C LYS A 118 -8.71 -0.76 -10.81
N THR A 119 -8.33 -0.28 -9.64
CA THR A 119 -9.24 0.05 -8.55
C THR A 119 -9.65 1.52 -8.59
N PHE A 120 -8.70 2.43 -8.81
CA PHE A 120 -8.93 3.88 -8.75
C PHE A 120 -8.94 4.56 -10.12
N PHE A 121 -8.76 3.80 -11.20
CA PHE A 121 -8.68 4.31 -12.58
C PHE A 121 -7.64 5.40 -12.81
N ILE A 122 -6.58 5.41 -12.01
CA ILE A 122 -5.43 6.28 -12.20
C ILE A 122 -4.54 5.65 -13.28
N LYS A 123 -4.70 6.12 -14.51
CA LYS A 123 -4.03 5.56 -15.71
C LYS A 123 -2.70 6.23 -16.05
N SER A 124 -2.40 7.35 -15.40
CA SER A 124 -1.21 8.17 -15.62
C SER A 124 -0.51 8.43 -14.30
N THR A 125 0.82 8.54 -14.34
CA THR A 125 1.63 8.94 -13.19
C THR A 125 1.56 10.44 -12.93
N GLN A 126 0.91 11.20 -13.81
CA GLN A 126 0.69 12.62 -13.62
C GLN A 126 -0.12 12.86 -12.33
N HIS A 127 0.36 13.75 -11.48
CA HIS A 127 -0.21 14.06 -10.16
C HIS A 127 -0.07 12.96 -9.10
N LEU A 128 0.72 11.91 -9.36
CA LEU A 128 1.17 11.02 -8.30
C LEU A 128 2.31 11.67 -7.52
N ASN A 129 2.23 11.56 -6.19
CA ASN A 129 3.28 11.97 -5.27
C ASN A 129 3.55 10.84 -4.27
N PHE A 130 4.80 10.74 -3.81
CA PHE A 130 5.26 9.67 -2.94
C PHE A 130 6.06 10.27 -1.79
N GLU A 131 5.59 10.11 -0.57
CA GLU A 131 6.23 10.69 0.61
C GLU A 131 6.53 9.60 1.63
N LEU A 132 7.78 9.55 2.11
CA LEU A 132 8.23 8.62 3.14
C LEU A 132 8.31 9.34 4.47
N TYR A 133 7.70 8.74 5.49
CA TYR A 133 7.72 9.20 6.87
C TYR A 133 8.22 8.09 7.78
N GLU A 134 8.97 8.47 8.81
CA GLU A 134 9.15 7.64 10.00
C GLU A 134 7.81 7.61 10.75
N ALA A 135 7.35 6.41 11.12
CA ALA A 135 6.17 6.31 11.97
C ALA A 135 6.62 6.50 13.43
N GLU A 136 6.17 7.58 14.06
CA GLU A 136 6.41 7.81 15.50
C GLU A 136 5.73 6.70 16.32
N GLU A 137 6.44 6.19 17.35
CA GLU A 137 6.00 5.09 18.24
C GLU A 137 4.74 5.42 19.06
#